data_AF-A0A0N1ERA7-F1
#
_entry.id   AF-A0A0N1ERA7-F1
#
_cell.length_a   1.000
_cell.length_b   1.000
_cell.length_c   1.000
_cell.angle_alpha   90.00
_cell.angle_beta   90.00
_cell.angle_gamma   90.00
#
_symmetry.space_group_name_H-M   'P 1'
#
loop_
_entity.id
_entity.type
_entity.pdbx_description
1 polymer ?
#
loop_
_entity_poly.entity_id
_entity_poly.type
_entity_poly.pdbx_seq_one_letter_code
_entity_poly.pdbx_strand_id
1 'polypeptide(L)'
;MTLYELVDVAPYSWSAIGTAAFCGAIIGAERQLRGKPVGIRTSALITLGTYLFLATAFNLQGDVIDHSRVVGQIITGIGFLGAGVMLAKDGAVVGVTSAATIWVLASIGVMIATHSLAPAIKLSVLVVGILYGVDVLEAQFKSLSKGVHRHVKIYSKRYYRRNKEEEKSHD
;
A
#
# COMPACT_ATOMS: atom_id res chain seq x y z
N MET A 1 0.83 26.66 27.99
CA MET A 1 1.46 25.92 26.88
C MET A 1 2.88 26.39 26.70
N THR A 2 3.83 25.57 27.12
CA THR A 2 5.25 25.79 26.79
C THR A 2 5.53 25.28 25.37
N LEU A 3 6.61 25.74 24.72
CA LEU A 3 7.01 25.22 23.39
C LEU A 3 7.26 23.71 23.41
N TYR A 4 7.67 23.17 24.56
CA TYR A 4 7.85 21.74 24.78
C TYR A 4 6.52 20.99 24.65
N GLU A 5 5.46 21.44 25.33
CA GLU A 5 4.12 20.81 25.24
C GLU A 5 3.51 20.85 23.84
N LEU A 6 3.93 21.78 22.98
CA LEU A 6 3.46 21.89 21.60
C LEU A 6 4.13 20.89 20.65
N VAL A 7 5.37 20.48 20.96
CA VAL A 7 6.20 19.61 20.11
C VAL A 7 6.30 18.19 20.68
N ASP A 8 5.99 18.03 21.97
CA ASP A 8 5.94 16.73 22.60
C ASP A 8 4.80 15.91 22.00
N VAL A 9 5.16 14.71 21.55
CA VAL A 9 4.23 13.74 20.98
C VAL A 9 4.16 12.50 21.86
N ALA A 10 4.63 12.56 23.10
CA ALA A 10 4.51 11.47 24.05
C ALA A 10 3.05 10.94 24.10
N PRO A 11 2.84 9.61 24.11
CA PRO A 11 3.86 8.55 24.24
C PRO A 11 4.50 8.09 22.90
N TYR A 12 4.25 8.80 21.80
CA TYR A 12 4.81 8.49 20.48
C TYR A 12 6.24 9.02 20.32
N SER A 13 6.91 8.60 19.25
CA SER A 13 8.30 9.00 18.95
C SER A 13 8.40 9.63 17.56
N TRP A 14 9.01 10.81 17.49
CA TRP A 14 9.33 11.49 16.23
C TRP A 14 10.18 10.62 15.28
N SER A 15 11.10 9.81 15.81
CA SER A 15 11.92 8.91 14.98
C SER A 15 11.08 7.79 14.35
N ALA A 16 10.09 7.28 15.09
CA ALA A 16 9.16 6.28 14.58
C ALA A 16 8.22 6.87 13.52
N ILE A 17 7.66 8.06 13.77
CA ILE A 17 6.82 8.80 12.81
C ILE A 17 7.60 9.08 11.52
N GLY A 18 8.82 9.61 11.64
CA GLY A 18 9.69 9.88 10.49
C GLY A 18 10.03 8.61 9.72
N THR A 19 10.34 7.51 10.42
CA THR A 19 10.62 6.20 9.80
C THR A 19 9.40 5.65 9.08
N ALA A 20 8.20 5.76 9.66
CA ALA A 20 6.95 5.29 9.04
C ALA A 20 6.68 6.04 7.74
N ALA A 21 6.70 7.37 7.80
CA ALA A 21 6.52 8.22 6.63
C ALA A 21 7.58 7.92 5.55
N PHE A 22 8.85 7.76 5.93
CA PHE A 22 9.95 7.47 5.02
C PHE A 22 9.81 6.12 4.32
N CYS A 23 9.58 5.05 5.09
CA CYS A 23 9.38 3.70 4.55
C CYS A 23 8.18 3.63 3.60
N GLY A 24 7.06 4.24 3.99
CA GLY A 24 5.89 4.33 3.14
C GLY A 24 6.15 5.15 1.87
N ALA A 25 6.86 6.28 1.99
CA ALA A 25 7.20 7.13 0.87
C ALA A 25 8.11 6.44 -0.16
N ILE A 26 9.11 5.67 0.27
CA ILE A 26 10.00 4.94 -0.64
C ILE A 26 9.24 3.91 -1.47
N ILE A 27 8.37 3.11 -0.84
CA ILE A 27 7.55 2.13 -1.56
C ILE A 27 6.56 2.86 -2.46
N GLY A 28 5.88 3.89 -1.97
CA GLY A 28 4.91 4.66 -2.73
C GLY A 28 5.52 5.45 -3.89
N ALA A 29 6.79 5.83 -3.81
CA ALA A 29 7.52 6.50 -4.90
C ALA A 29 7.72 5.55 -6.07
N GLU A 30 8.13 4.30 -5.80
CA GLU A 30 8.19 3.24 -6.81
C GLU A 30 6.83 3.06 -7.50
N ARG A 31 5.74 2.95 -6.71
CA ARG A 31 4.39 2.80 -7.24
C ARG A 31 4.00 3.96 -8.15
N GLN A 32 4.22 5.18 -7.67
CA GLN A 32 3.82 6.41 -8.34
C GLN A 32 4.61 6.65 -9.64
N LEU A 33 5.91 6.41 -9.63
CA LEU A 33 6.77 6.54 -10.81
C LEU A 33 6.38 5.56 -11.93
N ARG A 34 5.80 4.40 -11.56
CA ARG A 34 5.32 3.39 -12.51
C ARG A 34 3.85 3.54 -12.89
N GLY A 35 3.19 4.62 -12.47
CA GLY A 35 1.79 4.89 -12.77
C GLY A 35 0.83 3.87 -12.14
N LYS A 36 1.24 3.22 -11.05
CA LYS A 36 0.44 2.21 -10.36
C LYS A 36 -0.35 2.84 -9.21
N PRO A 37 -1.50 2.26 -8.82
CA PRO A 37 -2.25 2.72 -7.65
C PRO A 37 -1.42 2.69 -6.37
N VAL A 38 -1.84 3.47 -5.35
CA VAL A 38 -1.20 3.56 -4.03
C VAL A 38 0.17 4.26 -4.12
N GLY A 39 0.16 5.56 -4.45
CA GLY A 39 1.37 6.38 -4.54
C GLY A 39 1.90 6.86 -3.18
N ILE A 40 2.89 7.77 -3.21
CA ILE A 40 3.65 8.23 -2.03
C ILE A 40 2.74 8.62 -0.87
N ARG A 41 1.74 9.47 -1.11
CA ARG A 41 0.81 9.97 -0.08
C ARG A 41 0.06 8.82 0.59
N THR A 42 -0.52 7.93 -0.21
CA THR A 42 -1.32 6.80 0.31
C THR A 42 -0.43 5.84 1.09
N SER A 43 0.75 5.50 0.57
CA SER A 43 1.67 4.57 1.22
C SER A 43 2.21 5.09 2.55
N ALA A 44 2.55 6.39 2.62
CA ALA A 44 2.98 7.04 3.85
C ALA A 44 1.85 7.07 4.90
N LEU A 45 0.60 7.32 4.49
CA LEU A 45 -0.53 7.32 5.41
C LEU A 45 -0.88 5.93 5.94
N ILE A 46 -0.75 4.87 5.12
CA ILE A 46 -0.97 3.49 5.57
C ILE A 46 0.05 3.11 6.66
N THR A 47 1.35 3.28 6.37
CA THR A 47 2.43 2.95 7.31
C THR A 47 2.33 3.76 8.61
N LEU A 48 2.12 5.08 8.50
CA LEU A 48 1.96 5.97 9.66
C LEU A 48 0.70 5.63 10.46
N GLY A 49 -0.44 5.44 9.81
CA GLY A 49 -1.69 5.10 10.48
C GLY A 49 -1.60 3.78 11.25
N THR A 50 -0.99 2.75 10.64
CA THR A 50 -0.76 1.47 11.32
C THR A 50 0.15 1.63 12.53
N TYR A 51 1.24 2.41 12.42
CA TYR A 51 2.10 2.73 13.57
C TYR A 51 1.30 3.39 14.69
N LEU A 52 0.52 4.44 14.37
CA LEU A 52 -0.26 5.19 15.36
C LEU A 52 -1.27 4.31 16.07
N PHE A 53 -2.03 3.48 15.34
CA PHE A 53 -3.00 2.57 15.97
C PHE A 53 -2.34 1.58 16.93
N LEU A 54 -1.20 0.98 16.56
CA LEU A 54 -0.50 0.04 17.44
C LEU A 54 0.15 0.74 18.63
N ALA A 55 0.81 1.88 18.39
CA ALA A 55 1.44 2.64 19.45
C ALA A 55 0.39 3.10 20.48
N THR A 56 -0.79 3.55 20.04
CA THR A 56 -1.92 3.85 20.93
C THR A 56 -2.32 2.62 21.72
N ALA A 57 -2.47 1.46 21.06
CA ALA A 57 -2.88 0.23 21.72
C ALA A 57 -1.89 -0.25 22.79
N PHE A 58 -0.58 -0.13 22.56
CA PHE A 58 0.46 -0.46 23.55
C PHE A 58 0.49 0.49 24.74
N ASN A 59 -0.02 1.71 24.58
CA ASN A 59 -0.07 2.71 25.64
C ASN A 59 -1.35 2.69 26.47
N LEU A 60 -2.41 2.02 25.98
CA LEU A 60 -3.62 1.81 26.76
C LEU A 60 -3.29 0.82 27.90
N GLN A 61 -3.36 1.29 29.14
CA GLN A 61 -3.14 0.45 30.32
C GLN A 61 -4.41 -0.31 30.69
N GLY A 62 -4.28 -1.62 30.89
CA GLY A 62 -5.31 -2.50 31.43
C GLY A 62 -4.93 -3.97 31.27
N ASP A 63 -5.13 -4.78 32.32
CA ASP A 63 -4.75 -6.22 32.41
C ASP A 63 -5.41 -7.14 31.35
N VAL A 64 -6.15 -6.60 30.38
CA VAL A 64 -7.04 -7.35 29.48
C VAL A 64 -6.90 -6.94 27.99
N ILE A 65 -5.92 -6.10 27.62
CA ILE A 65 -5.72 -5.77 26.21
C ILE A 65 -4.87 -6.85 25.53
N ASP A 66 -5.54 -7.72 24.76
CA ASP A 66 -4.87 -8.63 23.83
C ASP A 66 -4.37 -7.85 22.61
N HIS A 67 -3.07 -7.54 22.60
CA HIS A 67 -2.39 -6.89 21.48
C HIS A 67 -2.54 -7.66 20.17
N SER A 68 -2.64 -8.99 20.22
CA SER A 68 -2.86 -9.84 19.04
C SER A 68 -4.21 -9.54 18.40
N ARG A 69 -5.23 -9.26 19.21
CA ARG A 69 -6.56 -8.85 18.73
C ARG A 69 -6.50 -7.51 18.01
N VAL A 70 -5.77 -6.53 18.54
CA VAL A 70 -5.62 -5.22 17.88
C VAL A 70 -4.92 -5.36 16.53
N VAL A 71 -3.81 -6.11 16.47
CA VAL A 71 -3.13 -6.43 15.21
C VAL A 71 -4.11 -7.10 14.23
N GLY A 72 -4.90 -8.07 14.70
CA GLY A 72 -5.91 -8.76 13.88
C GLY A 72 -6.97 -7.81 13.30
N GLN A 73 -7.46 -6.85 14.08
CA GLN A 73 -8.43 -5.85 13.60
C GLN A 73 -7.82 -4.94 12.53
N ILE A 74 -6.55 -4.58 12.68
CA ILE A 74 -5.82 -3.76 11.70
C ILE A 74 -5.61 -4.53 10.40
N ILE A 75 -5.15 -5.79 10.48
CA ILE A 75 -5.02 -6.65 9.29
C ILE A 75 -6.36 -6.80 8.57
N THR A 76 -7.45 -6.95 9.32
CA THR A 76 -8.82 -7.01 8.77
C THR A 76 -9.20 -5.71 8.05
N GLY A 77 -8.96 -4.55 8.67
CA GLY A 77 -9.24 -3.24 8.08
C GLY A 77 -8.42 -2.95 6.83
N ILE A 78 -7.15 -3.34 6.80
CA ILE A 78 -6.29 -3.22 5.61
C ILE A 78 -6.75 -4.13 4.47
N GLY A 79 -7.37 -5.27 4.78
CA GLY A 79 -8.04 -6.11 3.79
C GLY A 79 -9.09 -5.34 2.97
N PHE A 80 -9.83 -4.42 3.60
CA PHE A 80 -10.79 -3.56 2.90
C PHE A 80 -10.11 -2.58 1.93
N LEU A 81 -9.01 -1.94 2.33
CA LEU A 81 -8.22 -1.07 1.45
C LEU A 81 -7.62 -1.85 0.26
N GLY A 82 -7.13 -3.07 0.54
CA GLY A 82 -6.63 -4.00 -0.48
C GLY A 82 -7.71 -4.41 -1.47
N ALA A 83 -8.90 -4.78 -0.99
CA ALA A 83 -10.03 -5.09 -1.85
C ALA A 83 -10.48 -3.87 -2.67
N GLY A 84 -10.48 -2.68 -2.07
CA GLY A 84 -10.88 -1.43 -2.73
C GLY A 84 -9.97 -1.00 -3.88
N VAL A 85 -8.70 -1.45 -3.91
CA VAL A 85 -7.79 -1.19 -5.04
C VAL A 85 -7.86 -2.29 -6.11
N MET A 86 -8.45 -3.44 -5.80
CA MET A 86 -8.65 -4.52 -6.76
C MET A 86 -9.90 -4.24 -7.60
N LEU A 87 -9.78 -4.43 -8.91
CA LEU A 87 -10.90 -4.26 -9.84
C LEU A 87 -11.03 -5.51 -10.70
N ALA A 88 -12.25 -6.02 -10.83
CA ALA A 88 -12.58 -7.03 -11.82
C ALA A 88 -12.90 -6.32 -13.15
N LYS A 89 -12.19 -6.69 -14.22
CA LYS A 89 -12.41 -6.16 -15.55
C LYS A 89 -12.29 -7.27 -16.58
N ASP A 90 -13.36 -7.48 -17.34
CA ASP A 90 -13.42 -8.43 -18.47
C ASP A 90 -12.92 -9.84 -18.13
N GLY A 91 -13.33 -10.37 -16.97
CA GLY A 91 -12.94 -11.71 -16.49
C GLY A 91 -11.53 -11.80 -15.87
N ALA A 92 -10.81 -10.68 -15.75
CA ALA A 92 -9.51 -10.62 -15.09
C ALA A 92 -9.55 -9.69 -13.86
N VAL A 93 -8.82 -10.05 -12.81
CA VAL A 93 -8.63 -9.20 -11.62
C VAL A 93 -7.34 -8.41 -11.77
N VAL A 94 -7.44 -7.09 -11.70
CA VAL A 94 -6.30 -6.16 -11.71
C VAL A 94 -6.10 -5.54 -10.34
N GLY A 95 -4.89 -5.05 -10.06
CA GLY A 95 -4.56 -4.39 -8.79
C GLY A 95 -4.09 -5.34 -7.68
N VAL A 96 -3.92 -6.64 -7.96
CA VAL A 96 -3.46 -7.65 -6.98
C VAL A 96 -2.14 -7.25 -6.33
N THR A 97 -1.14 -6.83 -7.10
CA THR A 97 0.16 -6.37 -6.57
C THR A 97 0.01 -5.10 -5.72
N SER A 98 -0.89 -4.19 -6.10
CA SER A 98 -1.16 -3.00 -5.29
C SER A 98 -1.84 -3.36 -3.97
N ALA A 99 -2.76 -4.32 -3.96
CA ALA A 99 -3.36 -4.84 -2.73
C ALA A 99 -2.32 -5.51 -1.82
N ALA A 100 -1.42 -6.33 -2.40
CA ALA A 100 -0.29 -6.91 -1.67
C ALA A 100 0.65 -5.83 -1.11
N THR A 101 0.87 -4.74 -1.85
CA THR A 101 1.69 -3.60 -1.39
C THR A 101 1.05 -2.92 -0.17
N ILE A 102 -0.26 -2.69 -0.17
CA ILE A 102 -0.99 -2.13 0.99
C ILE A 102 -0.80 -3.05 2.21
N TRP A 103 -0.90 -4.37 2.02
CA TRP A 103 -0.71 -5.33 3.10
C TRP A 103 0.69 -5.24 3.72
N VAL A 104 1.74 -5.18 2.89
CA VAL A 104 3.12 -5.05 3.38
C VAL A 104 3.40 -3.69 4.02
N LEU A 105 2.84 -2.60 3.47
CA LEU A 105 2.94 -1.26 4.07
C LEU A 105 2.39 -1.25 5.50
N ALA A 106 1.27 -1.93 5.75
CA ALA A 106 0.75 -2.09 7.09
C ALA A 106 1.70 -2.89 7.99
N SER A 107 2.22 -4.03 7.51
CA SER A 107 3.18 -4.82 8.28
C SER A 107 4.41 -4.01 8.70
N ILE A 108 4.90 -3.13 7.83
CA ILE A 108 6.00 -2.20 8.15
C ILE A 108 5.60 -1.23 9.27
N GLY A 109 4.38 -0.68 9.24
CA GLY A 109 3.87 0.15 10.33
C GLY A 109 3.80 -0.60 11.67
N VAL A 110 3.42 -1.87 11.67
CA VAL A 110 3.43 -2.73 12.88
C VAL A 110 4.85 -2.90 13.41
N MET A 111 5.83 -3.19 12.56
CA MET A 111 7.23 -3.31 12.97
C MET A 111 7.80 -2.03 13.59
N ILE A 112 7.40 -0.88 13.07
CA ILE A 112 7.82 0.42 13.60
C ILE A 112 7.22 0.64 15.00
N ALA A 113 5.97 0.23 15.21
CA ALA A 113 5.32 0.30 16.52
C ALA A 113 5.99 -0.60 17.58
N THR A 114 6.60 -1.72 17.18
CA THR A 114 7.38 -2.59 18.06
C THR A 114 8.86 -2.17 18.18
N HIS A 115 9.16 -0.89 17.94
CA HIS A 115 10.49 -0.28 18.03
C HIS A 115 11.58 -0.85 17.08
N SER A 116 11.18 -1.56 16.03
CA SER A 116 12.10 -2.20 15.07
C SER A 116 12.36 -1.32 13.84
N LEU A 117 12.98 -0.14 14.04
CA LEU A 117 13.17 0.87 12.97
C LEU A 117 14.13 0.43 11.86
N ALA A 118 15.31 -0.09 12.21
CA ALA A 118 16.29 -0.53 11.21
C ALA A 118 15.78 -1.71 10.36
N PRO A 119 15.15 -2.76 10.94
CA PRO A 119 14.47 -3.79 10.16
C PRO A 119 13.39 -3.24 9.21
N ALA A 120 12.58 -2.28 9.67
CA ALA A 120 11.53 -1.67 8.85
C ALA A 120 12.10 -1.02 7.57
N ILE A 121 13.21 -0.29 7.69
CA ILE A 121 13.90 0.33 6.54
C ILE A 121 14.43 -0.75 5.60
N LYS A 122 15.15 -1.76 6.12
CA LYS A 122 15.72 -2.84 5.30
C LYS A 122 14.65 -3.59 4.52
N LEU A 123 13.53 -3.93 5.16
CA LEU A 123 12.42 -4.60 4.49
C LEU A 123 11.70 -3.71 3.50
N SER A 124 11.59 -2.39 3.74
CA SER A 124 11.03 -1.46 2.76
C SER A 124 11.86 -1.40 1.48
N VAL A 125 13.20 -1.41 1.62
CA VAL A 125 14.12 -1.50 0.47
C VAL A 125 13.97 -2.85 -0.24
N LEU A 126 13.84 -3.96 0.50
CA LEU A 126 13.59 -5.27 -0.08
C LEU A 126 12.28 -5.28 -0.89
N VAL A 127 11.21 -4.67 -0.38
CA VAL A 127 9.92 -4.57 -1.08
C VAL A 127 10.08 -3.80 -2.38
N VAL A 128 10.76 -2.66 -2.38
CA VAL A 128 11.09 -1.94 -3.61
C VAL A 128 11.91 -2.80 -4.55
N GLY A 129 12.89 -3.57 -4.05
CA GLY A 129 13.67 -4.51 -4.84
C GLY A 129 12.82 -5.60 -5.50
N ILE A 130 11.83 -6.14 -4.80
CA ILE A 130 10.88 -7.12 -5.35
C ILE A 130 10.00 -6.48 -6.43
N LEU A 131 9.40 -5.31 -6.14
CA LEU A 131 8.54 -4.61 -7.09
C LEU A 131 9.30 -4.21 -8.36
N TYR A 132 10.50 -3.67 -8.19
CA TYR A 132 11.38 -3.29 -9.29
C TYR A 132 11.87 -4.52 -10.08
N GLY A 133 12.31 -5.57 -9.39
CA GLY A 133 12.88 -6.77 -9.99
C GLY A 133 11.87 -7.53 -10.84
N VAL A 134 10.63 -7.69 -10.36
CA VAL A 134 9.56 -8.35 -11.14
C VAL A 134 9.27 -7.57 -12.42
N ASP A 135 9.19 -6.25 -12.35
CA ASP A 135 8.93 -5.44 -13.54
C ASP A 135 10.08 -5.49 -14.57
N VAL A 136 11.33 -5.56 -14.12
CA VAL A 136 12.50 -5.74 -15.01
C VAL A 136 12.45 -7.12 -15.67
N LEU A 137 12.12 -8.17 -14.92
CA LEU A 137 11.97 -9.52 -15.46
C LEU A 137 10.82 -9.63 -16.46
N GLU A 138 9.69 -8.97 -16.21
CA GLU A 138 8.57 -8.90 -17.16
C GLU A 138 8.97 -8.19 -18.46
N ALA A 139 9.81 -7.16 -18.38
CA ALA A 139 10.32 -6.45 -19.56
C ALA A 139 11.26 -7.33 -20.41
N GLN A 140 12.06 -8.19 -19.77
CA GLN A 140 12.97 -9.10 -20.46
C GLN A 140 12.24 -10.33 -21.02
N PHE A 141 11.24 -10.85 -20.31
CA PHE A 141 10.47 -12.03 -20.71
C PHE A 141 9.06 -11.66 -21.18
N LYS A 142 8.95 -11.07 -22.39
CA LYS A 142 7.67 -10.87 -23.11
C LYS A 142 6.82 -12.15 -23.26
N SER A 143 7.40 -13.33 -23.01
CA SER A 143 6.71 -14.63 -23.03
C SER A 143 5.82 -14.88 -21.81
N LEU A 144 6.09 -14.26 -20.65
CA LEU A 144 5.33 -14.47 -19.40
C LEU A 144 4.13 -13.51 -19.25
N SER A 145 4.17 -12.33 -19.89
CA SER A 145 3.13 -11.28 -19.81
C SER A 145 1.83 -11.60 -20.59
N LYS A 146 1.78 -12.70 -21.36
CA LYS A 146 0.65 -12.99 -22.25
C LYS A 146 -0.62 -13.47 -21.54
N GLY A 147 -0.55 -13.96 -20.29
CA GLY A 147 -1.68 -14.62 -19.64
C GLY A 147 -2.85 -13.71 -19.27
N VAL A 148 -2.60 -12.56 -18.62
CA VAL A 148 -3.67 -11.75 -17.98
C VAL A 148 -3.80 -10.34 -18.60
N HIS A 149 -2.68 -9.69 -18.98
CA HIS A 149 -2.72 -8.30 -19.46
C HIS A 149 -3.13 -8.14 -20.94
N ARG A 150 -3.10 -9.22 -21.74
CA ARG A 150 -3.49 -9.14 -23.16
C ARG A 150 -5.00 -9.01 -23.35
N HIS A 151 -5.79 -9.63 -22.47
CA HIS A 151 -7.26 -9.57 -22.55
C HIS A 151 -7.77 -8.13 -22.29
N VAL A 152 -7.28 -7.45 -21.25
CA VAL A 152 -7.76 -6.10 -20.89
C VAL A 152 -7.51 -5.05 -21.99
N LYS A 153 -6.38 -5.15 -22.71
CA LYS A 153 -6.02 -4.17 -23.77
C LYS A 153 -6.92 -4.30 -25.00
N ILE A 154 -7.36 -5.51 -25.35
CA ILE A 154 -8.25 -5.78 -26.49
C ILE A 154 -9.69 -5.32 -26.17
N TYR A 155 -10.17 -5.53 -24.95
CA TYR A 155 -11.53 -5.15 -24.56
C TYR A 155 -11.73 -3.64 -24.44
N SER A 156 -10.80 -2.89 -23.83
CA SER A 156 -10.97 -1.43 -23.74
C SER A 156 -11.01 -0.76 -25.12
N LYS A 157 -10.23 -1.27 -26.09
CA LYS A 157 -10.23 -0.78 -27.47
C LYS A 157 -11.55 -1.09 -28.19
N ARG A 158 -12.20 -2.22 -27.87
CA ARG A 158 -13.53 -2.57 -28.41
C ARG A 158 -14.66 -1.74 -27.77
N TYR A 159 -14.63 -1.52 -26.46
CA TYR A 159 -15.63 -0.68 -25.77
C TYR A 159 -15.59 0.76 -26.28
N TYR A 160 -14.40 1.37 -26.35
CA TYR A 160 -14.25 2.74 -26.89
C TYR A 160 -14.69 2.85 -28.35
N ARG A 161 -14.44 1.81 -29.15
CA ARG A 161 -14.83 1.79 -30.55
C ARG A 161 -16.34 1.62 -30.71
N ARG A 162 -17.00 0.80 -29.87
CA ARG A 162 -18.45 0.63 -29.87
C ARG A 162 -19.20 1.89 -29.44
N ASN A 163 -18.81 2.54 -28.34
CA ASN A 163 -19.45 3.80 -27.93
C ASN A 163 -19.27 4.91 -28.97
N LYS A 164 -18.10 4.96 -29.63
CA LYS A 164 -17.83 5.92 -30.72
C LYS A 164 -18.64 5.61 -32.00
N GLU A 165 -19.04 4.36 -32.20
CA GLU A 165 -19.94 3.96 -33.29
C GLU A 165 -21.41 4.27 -32.94
N GLU A 166 -21.82 4.12 -31.67
CA GLU A 166 -23.16 4.47 -31.16
C GLU A 166 -23.43 5.99 -31.12
N GLU A 167 -22.41 6.81 -30.82
CA GLU A 167 -22.52 8.28 -30.92
C GLU A 167 -22.73 8.73 -32.37
N LYS A 168 -22.08 8.07 -33.33
CA LYS A 168 -22.19 8.40 -34.76
C LYS A 168 -23.49 7.95 -35.43
N SER A 169 -24.25 7.06 -34.79
CA SER A 169 -25.53 6.58 -35.34
C SER A 169 -26.73 7.41 -34.87
N HIS A 170 -26.52 8.35 -33.95
CA HIS A 170 -27.55 9.25 -33.42
C HIS A 170 -27.45 10.69 -33.94
N ASP A 171 -26.44 10.98 -34.76
CA ASP A 171 -26.28 12.20 -35.57
C ASP A 171 -26.68 11.93 -37.03
#